data_AF-A0A6P0XKU7-F1
#
_entry.id   AF-A0A6P0XKU7-F1
#
_cell.length_a   1.000
_cell.length_b   1.000
_cell.length_c   1.000
_cell.angle_alpha   90.00
_cell.angle_beta   90.00
_cell.angle_gamma   90.00
#
_symmetry.space_group_name_H-M   'P 1'
#
loop_
_entity.id
_entity.type
_entity.pdbx_description
1 polymer ?
#
loop_
_entity_poly.entity_id
_entity_poly.type
_entity_poly.pdbx_seq_one_letter_code
_entity_poly.pdbx_strand_id
1 'polypeptide(L)' 'IQAKNPWALRDMAERLLEANQRGLWQSANQKILDKLQAIALAAEGIIEANT' A
#
# COMPACT_ATOMS: atom_id res chain seq x y z
N ILE A 1 4.24 -12.76 -5.90
CA ILE A 1 3.82 -12.36 -4.53
C ILE A 1 2.49 -11.62 -4.56
N GLN A 2 2.31 -10.59 -5.42
CA GLN A 2 1.05 -9.82 -5.49
C GLN A 2 -0.23 -10.66 -5.72
N ALA A 3 -0.18 -11.67 -6.59
CA ALA A 3 -1.34 -12.53 -6.86
C ALA A 3 -1.73 -13.51 -5.74
N LYS A 4 -0.86 -13.72 -4.72
CA LYS A 4 -1.12 -14.75 -3.69
C LYS A 4 -1.86 -14.21 -2.47
N ASN A 5 -1.74 -12.91 -2.18
CA ASN A 5 -2.49 -12.28 -1.09
C ASN A 5 -2.60 -10.76 -1.34
N PRO A 6 -3.53 -10.32 -2.20
CA PRO A 6 -3.72 -8.90 -2.50
C PRO A 6 -4.17 -8.11 -1.26
N TRP A 7 -4.96 -8.73 -0.36
CA TRP A 7 -5.36 -8.13 0.92
C TRP A 7 -4.16 -7.73 1.79
N ALA A 8 -3.22 -8.66 2.02
CA ALA A 8 -2.03 -8.36 2.81
C ALA A 8 -1.15 -7.27 2.18
N LEU A 9 -1.08 -7.24 0.83
CA LEU A 9 -0.31 -6.22 0.14
C LEU A 9 -0.92 -4.82 0.31
N ARG A 10 -2.24 -4.72 0.20
CA ARG A 10 -2.99 -3.48 0.49
C ARG A 10 -2.74 -3.03 1.93
N ASP A 11 -2.95 -3.93 2.89
CA ASP A 11 -2.84 -3.61 4.31
C ASP A 11 -1.43 -3.15 4.70
N MET A 12 -0.38 -3.78 4.15
CA MET A 12 1.00 -3.34 4.36
C MET A 12 1.26 -1.95 3.79
N ALA A 13 0.78 -1.66 2.58
CA ALA A 13 0.94 -0.36 1.96
C ALA A 13 0.21 0.74 2.74
N GLU A 14 -1.02 0.48 3.17
CA GLU A 14 -1.82 1.40 3.99
C GLU A 14 -1.17 1.69 5.34
N ARG A 15 -0.68 0.68 6.06
CA ARG A 15 0.01 0.85 7.35
C ARG A 15 1.26 1.71 7.22
N LEU A 16 2.03 1.54 6.15
CA LEU A 16 3.23 2.33 5.89
C LEU A 16 2.90 3.79 5.52
N LEU A 17 1.85 4.00 4.73
CA LEU A 17 1.34 5.34 4.41
C LEU A 17 0.82 6.05 5.67
N GLU A 18 0.07 5.34 6.51
CA GLU A 18 -0.43 5.83 7.80
C GLU A 18 0.73 6.19 8.75
N ALA A 19 1.78 5.37 8.80
CA ALA A 19 2.97 5.66 9.60
C ALA A 19 3.63 6.98 9.16
N ASN A 20 3.72 7.26 7.86
CA ASN A 20 4.23 8.54 7.37
C ASN A 20 3.28 9.70 7.74
N GLN A 21 1.97 9.55 7.53
CA GLN A 21 0.97 10.57 7.85
C GLN A 21 0.95 10.94 9.35
N ARG A 22 1.19 9.96 10.23
CA ARG A 22 1.25 10.14 11.69
C ARG A 22 2.62 10.62 12.18
N GLY A 23 3.60 10.81 11.30
CA GLY A 23 4.97 11.18 11.70
C GLY A 23 5.71 10.07 12.45
N LEU A 24 5.36 8.81 12.21
CA LEU A 24 6.10 7.65 12.72
C LEU A 24 7.20 7.20 11.74
N TRP A 25 7.11 7.62 10.48
CA TRP A 25 8.09 7.31 9.45
C TRP A 25 8.35 8.49 8.51
N GLN A 26 9.20 9.43 8.92
CA GLN A 26 9.51 10.66 8.16
C GLN A 26 10.64 10.49 7.13
N SER A 27 11.37 9.38 7.15
CA SER A 27 12.48 9.14 6.20
C SER A 27 12.01 8.64 4.82
N ALA A 28 10.72 8.33 4.68
CA ALA A 28 10.12 8.01 3.39
C ALA A 28 10.10 9.26 2.50
N ASN A 29 10.75 9.17 1.33
CA ASN A 29 10.65 10.22 0.33
C ASN A 29 9.37 10.06 -0.50
N GLN A 30 9.00 11.12 -1.22
CA GLN A 30 7.78 11.17 -2.04
C GLN A 30 7.69 9.98 -3.01
N LYS A 31 8.79 9.60 -3.66
CA LYS A 31 8.83 8.47 -4.60
C LYS A 31 8.47 7.13 -3.95
N ILE A 32 8.80 6.93 -2.68
CA ILE A 32 8.40 5.71 -1.93
C ILE A 32 6.91 5.78 -1.61
N LEU A 33 6.42 6.94 -1.16
CA LEU A 33 5.00 7.15 -0.86
C LEU A 33 4.11 6.92 -2.09
N ASP A 34 4.51 7.46 -3.24
CA ASP A 34 3.80 7.28 -4.51
C ASP A 34 3.73 5.80 -4.91
N LYS A 35 4.83 5.06 -4.69
CA LYS A 35 4.85 3.60 -4.95
C LYS A 35 3.91 2.85 -4.01
N LEU A 36 3.88 3.19 -2.73
CA LEU A 36 2.98 2.56 -1.76
C LEU A 36 1.52 2.83 -2.14
N GLN A 37 1.19 4.05 -2.56
CA GLN A 37 -0.14 4.40 -3.03
C GLN A 37 -0.54 3.62 -4.29
N ALA A 38 0.38 3.49 -5.26
CA ALA A 38 0.15 2.66 -6.45
C ALA A 38 -0.04 1.17 -6.11
N ILE A 39 0.70 0.66 -5.12
CA ILE A 39 0.56 -0.72 -4.63
C ILE A 39 -0.81 -0.95 -4.00
N ALA A 40 -1.28 -0.03 -3.15
CA ALA A 40 -2.60 -0.13 -2.51
C ALA A 40 -3.72 -0.16 -3.56
N LEU A 41 -3.70 0.77 -4.53
CA LEU A 41 -4.68 0.85 -5.61
C LEU A 41 -4.67 -0.40 -6.50
N ALA A 42 -3.50 -0.91 -6.87
CA ALA A 42 -3.39 -2.12 -7.67
C ALA A 42 -3.92 -3.36 -6.93
N ALA A 43 -3.66 -3.45 -5.61
CA ALA A 43 -4.18 -4.53 -4.79
C ALA A 43 -5.70 -4.46 -4.64
N GLU A 44 -6.26 -3.25 -4.47
CA GLU A 44 -7.70 -3.00 -4.41
C GLU A 44 -8.40 -3.45 -5.71
N GLY A 45 -7.88 -3.06 -6.87
CA GLY A 45 -8.45 -3.51 -8.16
C GLY A 45 -8.45 -5.04 -8.34
N ILE A 46 -7.47 -5.75 -7.77
CA ILE A 46 -7.44 -7.23 -7.78
C ILE A 46 -8.46 -7.81 -6.80
N ILE A 47 -8.66 -7.18 -5.64
CA ILE A 47 -9.64 -7.62 -4.63
C ILE A 47 -11.06 -7.45 -5.19
N GLU A 48 -11.36 -6.29 -5.75
CA GLU A 48 -12.66 -5.99 -6.36
C GLU A 48 -12.98 -6.88 -7.55
N ALA A 49 -11.99 -7.20 -8.39
CA ALA A 49 -12.20 -8.09 -9.54
C ALA A 49 -12.51 -9.55 -9.14
N ASN A 50 -12.15 -9.95 -7.92
CA ASN A 50 -12.31 -11.32 -7.42
C ASN A 50 -13.41 -11.44 -6.34
N THR A 51 -14.14 -10.37 -6.05
CA THR A 51 -15.26 -10.32 -5.09
C THR A 51 -16.57 -10.14 -5.85
#